data_AF-A0A223RYM6-F1
#
_entry.id   AF-A0A223RYM6-F1
#
_cell.length_a   1.000
_cell.length_b   1.000
_cell.length_c   1.000
_cell.angle_alpha   90.00
_cell.angle_beta   90.00
_cell.angle_gamma   90.00
#
_symmetry.space_group_name_H-M   'P 1'
#
loop_
_entity.id
_entity.type
_entity.pdbx_description
1 polymer ?
#
loop_
_entity_poly.entity_id
_entity_poly.type
_entity_poly.pdbx_seq_one_letter_code
_entity_poly.pdbx_strand_id
1 'polypeptide(L)'
;MLRRTEDVVALPAGTRLVRIFASGGNHPQQWDSFRYAGPLPHARFDPHPPTPQGGPTVTREHGVLYFSLAVQTCIAEVFQATSTVDRRTRAPQLVIFRPRRTVRLLDLSGLWPTRAGASQAISNGTKERTQSWARSIRAAYPELDGLWYRSSMDAGQPSVCLWDPPAATVLPEAPDLLLPLEHSGLDLPLGRVCGELGYTLLN
;
A
#
# COMPACT_ATOMS: atom_id res chain seq x y z
N MET A 1 6.79 -15.75 18.73
CA MET A 1 6.72 -16.80 17.69
C MET A 1 5.47 -16.56 16.84
N LEU A 2 5.60 -16.58 15.50
CA LEU A 2 4.48 -16.38 14.56
C LEU A 2 3.52 -17.58 14.57
N ARG A 3 2.23 -17.34 14.75
CA ARG A 3 1.18 -18.37 14.63
C ARG A 3 0.51 -18.28 13.27
N ARG A 4 0.98 -19.06 12.29
CA ARG A 4 0.60 -18.89 10.88
C ARG A 4 -0.90 -18.94 10.58
N THR A 5 -1.68 -19.70 11.35
CA THR A 5 -3.14 -19.80 11.17
C THR A 5 -3.92 -18.63 11.79
N GLU A 6 -3.30 -17.88 12.70
CA GLU A 6 -3.93 -16.76 13.43
C GLU A 6 -3.39 -15.40 12.97
N ASP A 7 -2.10 -15.34 12.63
CA ASP A 7 -1.34 -14.10 12.44
C ASP A 7 -1.10 -13.76 10.97
N VAL A 8 -1.47 -14.65 10.05
CA VAL A 8 -1.27 -14.44 8.62
C VAL A 8 -2.63 -14.37 7.94
N VAL A 9 -2.93 -13.23 7.35
CA VAL A 9 -4.05 -13.09 6.42
C VAL A 9 -3.68 -13.80 5.12
N ALA A 10 -4.44 -14.84 4.79
CA ALA A 10 -4.40 -15.48 3.49
C ALA A 10 -5.40 -14.78 2.55
N LEU A 11 -4.95 -13.75 1.85
CA LEU A 11 -5.78 -13.01 0.91
C LEU A 11 -5.99 -13.85 -0.36
N PRO A 12 -7.21 -14.31 -0.67
CA PRO A 12 -7.44 -15.19 -1.82
C PRO A 12 -7.09 -14.53 -3.16
N ALA A 13 -6.70 -15.34 -4.14
CA ALA A 13 -6.41 -14.88 -5.51
C ALA A 13 -7.58 -14.10 -6.15
N GLY A 14 -8.82 -14.40 -5.77
CA GLY A 14 -10.01 -13.72 -6.29
C GLY A 14 -10.26 -12.30 -5.73
N THR A 15 -9.49 -11.87 -4.73
CA THR A 15 -9.71 -10.58 -4.06
C THR A 15 -9.20 -9.43 -4.92
N ARG A 16 -10.02 -8.38 -5.07
CA ARG A 16 -9.62 -7.17 -5.80
C ARG A 16 -8.66 -6.33 -4.95
N LEU A 17 -7.48 -6.06 -5.51
CA LEU A 17 -6.56 -5.07 -5.01
C LEU A 17 -6.67 -3.81 -5.85
N VAL A 18 -6.69 -2.67 -5.18
CA VAL A 18 -6.88 -1.34 -5.76
C VAL A 18 -5.67 -0.48 -5.45
N ARG A 19 -5.24 0.32 -6.43
CA ARG A 19 -4.21 1.34 -6.22
C ARG A 19 -4.51 2.58 -7.07
N ILE A 20 -4.17 3.74 -6.52
CA ILE A 20 -4.06 4.98 -7.28
C ILE A 20 -2.59 5.38 -7.28
N PHE A 21 -2.06 5.70 -8.45
CA PHE A 21 -0.65 6.08 -8.63
C PHE A 21 -0.52 7.16 -9.70
N ALA A 22 0.55 7.95 -9.62
CA ALA A 22 0.85 8.96 -10.65
C ALA A 22 1.68 8.34 -11.77
N SER A 23 1.16 8.34 -13.00
CA SER A 23 1.90 7.87 -14.19
C SER A 23 2.69 8.99 -14.89
N GLY A 24 2.55 10.24 -14.45
CA GLY A 24 3.31 11.40 -14.92
C GLY A 24 4.11 12.09 -13.81
N GLY A 25 4.77 13.20 -14.17
CA GLY A 25 5.66 13.98 -13.30
C GLY A 25 7.11 13.49 -13.32
N ASN A 26 7.92 13.95 -12.35
CA ASN A 26 9.37 13.70 -12.35
C ASN A 26 9.75 12.24 -12.07
N HIS A 27 8.86 11.48 -11.43
CA HIS A 27 9.07 10.08 -11.06
C HIS A 27 7.80 9.28 -11.38
N PRO A 28 7.52 9.02 -12.67
CA PRO A 28 6.32 8.30 -13.08
C PRO A 28 6.36 6.86 -12.55
N GLN A 29 5.22 6.39 -12.06
CA GLN A 29 5.06 5.03 -11.55
C GLN A 29 4.29 4.16 -12.54
N GLN A 30 4.53 2.85 -12.45
CA GLN A 30 3.68 1.84 -13.08
C GLN A 30 2.88 1.11 -11.99
N TRP A 31 1.75 0.53 -12.41
CA TRP A 31 0.81 -0.12 -11.50
C TRP A 31 1.38 -1.39 -10.85
N ASP A 32 2.27 -2.09 -11.56
CA ASP A 32 2.87 -3.39 -11.27
C ASP A 32 4.36 -3.32 -10.90
N SER A 33 4.95 -2.13 -10.85
CA SER A 33 6.37 -1.97 -10.52
C SER A 33 6.57 -1.69 -9.03
N PHE A 34 7.32 -2.57 -8.37
CA PHE A 34 7.81 -2.33 -7.01
C PHE A 34 8.83 -1.18 -6.99
N ARG A 35 8.79 -0.38 -5.92
CA ARG A 35 9.83 0.62 -5.65
C ARG A 35 11.00 -0.07 -4.96
N TYR A 36 12.18 -0.02 -5.57
CA TYR A 36 13.44 -0.60 -5.07
C TYR A 36 14.42 0.43 -4.54
N ALA A 37 13.95 1.65 -4.26
CA ALA A 37 14.73 2.71 -3.63
C ALA A 37 14.03 3.18 -2.36
N GLY A 38 14.71 3.17 -1.22
CA GLY A 38 14.14 3.52 0.08
C GLY A 38 15.16 3.41 1.23
N PRO A 39 14.79 3.71 2.48
CA PRO A 39 13.45 4.06 2.89
C PRO A 39 13.10 5.50 2.49
N LEU A 40 11.87 5.75 2.05
CA LEU A 40 11.41 7.11 1.76
C LEU A 40 10.68 7.73 2.96
N PRO A 41 10.87 9.02 3.28
CA PRO A 41 10.29 9.64 4.48
C PRO A 41 8.76 9.57 4.57
N HIS A 42 8.07 9.53 3.42
CA HIS A 42 6.61 9.47 3.35
C HIS A 42 6.05 8.03 3.37
N ALA A 43 6.90 7.02 3.19
CA ALA A 43 6.46 5.63 3.01
C ALA A 43 6.39 4.89 4.35
N ARG A 44 5.19 4.43 4.74
CA ARG A 44 5.03 3.53 5.89
C ARG A 44 5.48 2.13 5.53
N PHE A 45 6.00 1.38 6.49
CA PHE A 45 6.38 -0.01 6.29
C PHE A 45 7.35 -0.29 5.13
N ASP A 46 8.22 0.68 4.85
CA ASP A 46 9.31 0.53 3.90
C ASP A 46 10.41 -0.35 4.54
N PRO A 47 10.72 -1.52 3.97
CA PRO A 47 11.68 -2.45 4.56
C PRO A 47 13.12 -2.16 4.16
N HIS A 48 13.40 -1.11 3.38
CA HIS A 48 14.78 -0.79 3.01
C HIS A 48 15.61 -0.38 4.23
N PRO A 49 16.86 -0.84 4.34
CA PRO A 49 17.81 -0.30 5.30
C PRO A 49 18.19 1.13 4.88
N PRO A 50 18.24 2.08 5.83
CA PRO A 50 18.84 3.38 5.55
C PRO A 50 20.35 3.24 5.36
N THR A 51 20.97 4.18 4.64
CA THR A 51 22.43 4.31 4.61
C THR A 51 22.97 4.67 6.00
N PRO A 52 24.29 4.57 6.25
CA PRO A 52 24.88 5.05 7.51
C PRO A 52 24.59 6.53 7.81
N GLN A 53 24.32 7.34 6.78
CA GLN A 53 23.94 8.75 6.87
C GLN A 53 22.41 8.97 6.96
N GLY A 54 21.62 7.89 7.05
CA GLY A 54 20.15 7.95 7.16
C GLY A 54 19.41 8.14 5.82
N GLY A 55 20.11 8.09 4.69
CA GLY A 55 19.53 8.27 3.35
C GLY A 55 18.97 6.98 2.74
N PRO A 56 18.34 7.07 1.56
CA PRO A 56 17.83 5.90 0.85
C PRO A 56 18.97 5.06 0.23
N THR A 57 18.77 3.76 0.20
CA THR A 57 19.52 2.76 -0.56
C THR A 57 18.71 2.32 -1.79
N VAL A 58 19.39 1.72 -2.77
CA VAL A 58 18.75 1.06 -3.93
C VAL A 58 19.11 -0.42 -3.91
N THR A 59 18.10 -1.28 -3.82
CA THR A 59 18.29 -2.74 -3.78
C THR A 59 17.07 -3.48 -4.28
N ARG A 60 17.30 -4.58 -5.02
CA ARG A 60 16.23 -5.47 -5.49
C ARG A 60 15.66 -6.38 -4.39
N GLU A 61 16.26 -6.37 -3.21
CA GLU A 61 15.85 -7.23 -2.09
C GLU A 61 14.72 -6.63 -1.24
N HIS A 62 14.40 -5.35 -1.42
CA HIS A 62 13.45 -4.62 -0.56
C HIS A 62 12.36 -3.90 -1.34
N GLY A 63 11.98 -4.42 -2.52
CA GLY A 63 10.90 -3.87 -3.31
C GLY A 63 9.63 -3.67 -2.48
N VAL A 64 8.99 -2.51 -2.60
CA VAL A 64 7.75 -2.20 -1.86
C VAL A 64 6.64 -1.66 -2.77
N LEU A 65 5.40 -2.10 -2.52
CA LEU A 65 4.23 -1.71 -3.29
C LEU A 65 2.97 -1.68 -2.40
N TYR A 66 2.09 -0.70 -2.58
CA TYR A 66 0.94 -0.49 -1.70
C TYR A 66 -0.37 -0.63 -2.45
N PHE A 67 -1.33 -1.29 -1.83
CA PHE A 67 -2.70 -1.48 -2.32
C PHE A 67 -3.71 -1.29 -1.20
N SER A 68 -4.96 -1.06 -1.55
CA SER A 68 -6.10 -1.18 -0.64
C SER A 68 -7.15 -2.10 -1.25
N LEU A 69 -8.21 -2.39 -0.49
CA LEU A 69 -9.33 -3.22 -0.96
C LEU A 69 -10.48 -2.39 -1.55
N ALA A 70 -10.44 -1.07 -1.40
CA ALA A 70 -11.46 -0.15 -1.87
C ALA A 70 -10.86 1.11 -2.51
N VAL A 71 -11.58 1.66 -3.50
CA VAL A 71 -11.21 2.92 -4.17
C VAL A 71 -11.23 4.08 -3.18
N GLN A 72 -12.23 4.14 -2.29
CA GLN A 72 -12.32 5.16 -1.25
C GLN A 72 -11.06 5.24 -0.38
N THR A 73 -10.57 4.10 0.12
CA THR A 73 -9.33 4.05 0.91
C THR A 73 -8.14 4.56 0.11
N CYS A 74 -8.03 4.23 -1.18
CA CYS A 74 -6.98 4.78 -2.04
C CYS A 74 -7.09 6.30 -2.20
N ILE A 75 -8.30 6.83 -2.39
CA ILE A 75 -8.54 8.28 -2.51
C ILE A 75 -8.16 8.98 -1.20
N ALA A 76 -8.62 8.46 -0.05
CA ALA A 76 -8.32 8.99 1.26
C ALA A 76 -6.81 9.03 1.52
N GLU A 77 -6.09 7.93 1.26
CA GLU A 77 -4.65 7.85 1.50
C GLU A 77 -3.83 8.71 0.52
N VAL A 78 -4.18 8.75 -0.77
CA VAL A 78 -3.40 9.49 -1.78
C VAL A 78 -3.59 11.00 -1.65
N PHE A 79 -4.80 11.46 -1.35
CA PHE A 79 -5.14 12.89 -1.30
C PHE A 79 -5.24 13.45 0.13
N GLN A 80 -4.80 12.70 1.14
CA GLN A 80 -4.90 13.09 2.57
C GLN A 80 -4.34 14.47 2.90
N ALA A 81 -3.27 14.89 2.20
CA ALA A 81 -2.58 16.13 2.52
C ALA A 81 -3.36 17.38 2.07
N THR A 82 -4.19 17.26 1.03
CA THR A 82 -4.88 18.40 0.41
C THR A 82 -6.40 18.31 0.53
N SER A 83 -6.94 17.15 0.90
CA SER A 83 -8.37 16.83 0.82
C SER A 83 -9.00 17.22 -0.53
N THR A 84 -8.18 17.21 -1.58
CA THR A 84 -8.53 17.70 -2.91
C THR A 84 -8.08 16.67 -3.93
N VAL A 85 -9.04 16.10 -4.66
CA VAL A 85 -8.81 15.10 -5.69
C VAL A 85 -8.56 15.80 -7.03
N ASP A 86 -7.30 16.11 -7.29
CA ASP A 86 -6.81 16.54 -8.61
C ASP A 86 -6.60 15.32 -9.50
N ARG A 87 -7.40 15.20 -10.55
CA ARG A 87 -7.42 14.05 -11.47
C ARG A 87 -6.51 14.20 -12.68
N ARG A 88 -5.88 15.37 -12.86
CA ARG A 88 -5.08 15.70 -14.05
C ARG A 88 -3.60 15.84 -13.72
N THR A 89 -3.27 16.53 -12.63
CA THR A 89 -1.88 16.80 -12.29
C THR A 89 -1.11 15.52 -12.03
N ARG A 90 -0.01 15.32 -12.77
CA ARG A 90 0.80 14.07 -12.80
C ARG A 90 0.04 12.82 -13.28
N ALA A 91 -1.08 13.00 -14.00
CA ALA A 91 -1.85 11.94 -14.64
C ALA A 91 -2.14 10.75 -13.70
N PRO A 92 -2.86 10.95 -12.58
CA PRO A 92 -3.18 9.85 -11.67
C PRO A 92 -4.00 8.78 -12.39
N GLN A 93 -3.67 7.53 -12.13
CA GLN A 93 -4.32 6.34 -12.68
C GLN A 93 -4.95 5.54 -11.56
N LEU A 94 -6.12 4.95 -11.82
CA LEU A 94 -6.76 3.93 -11.02
C LEU A 94 -6.48 2.56 -11.63
N VAL A 95 -5.94 1.65 -10.83
CA VAL A 95 -5.80 0.23 -11.20
C VAL A 95 -6.60 -0.65 -10.25
N ILE A 96 -7.22 -1.70 -10.81
CA ILE A 96 -7.81 -2.81 -10.08
C ILE A 96 -7.32 -4.11 -10.71
N PHE A 97 -6.90 -5.07 -9.88
CA PHE A 97 -6.55 -6.40 -10.35
C PHE A 97 -6.83 -7.45 -9.28
N ARG A 98 -6.76 -8.71 -9.69
CA ARG A 98 -6.80 -9.88 -8.82
C ARG A 98 -5.44 -10.58 -8.79
N PRO A 99 -4.88 -10.89 -7.61
CA PRO A 99 -3.64 -11.64 -7.49
C PRO A 99 -3.64 -12.98 -8.25
N ARG A 100 -2.49 -13.38 -8.83
CA ARG A 100 -2.34 -14.69 -9.50
C ARG A 100 -2.43 -15.88 -8.54
N ARG A 101 -2.17 -15.64 -7.25
CA ARG A 101 -2.17 -16.63 -6.18
C ARG A 101 -2.60 -15.99 -4.86
N THR A 102 -2.91 -16.82 -3.87
CA THR A 102 -3.13 -16.35 -2.50
C THR A 102 -1.91 -15.57 -2.00
N VAL A 103 -2.18 -14.41 -1.40
CA VAL A 103 -1.17 -13.52 -0.80
C VAL A 103 -1.12 -13.76 0.69
N ARG A 104 0.08 -13.92 1.25
CA ARG A 104 0.31 -14.25 2.66
C ARG A 104 0.87 -13.02 3.37
N LEU A 105 0.03 -12.36 4.14
CA LEU A 105 0.34 -11.08 4.76
C LEU A 105 0.36 -11.22 6.29
N LEU A 106 1.36 -10.66 6.96
CA LEU A 106 1.31 -10.57 8.42
C LEU A 106 0.19 -9.62 8.84
N ASP A 107 -0.68 -10.06 9.73
CA ASP A 107 -1.78 -9.26 10.27
C ASP A 107 -1.30 -8.31 11.37
N LEU A 108 -1.19 -7.03 11.05
CA LEU A 108 -0.89 -5.97 12.02
C LEU A 108 -2.13 -5.42 12.72
N SER A 109 -3.33 -5.86 12.33
CA SER A 109 -4.60 -5.48 12.96
C SER A 109 -5.05 -6.48 14.04
N GLY A 110 -4.52 -7.70 14.01
CA GLY A 110 -4.77 -8.75 14.99
C GLY A 110 -3.92 -8.66 16.25
N LEU A 111 -3.72 -9.81 16.90
CA LEU A 111 -2.99 -9.92 18.19
C LEU A 111 -1.47 -10.11 18.04
N TRP A 112 -0.97 -10.38 16.83
CA TRP A 112 0.46 -10.56 16.60
C TRP A 112 1.30 -9.39 17.13
N PRO A 113 0.95 -8.10 16.88
CA PRO A 113 1.72 -6.97 17.39
C PRO A 113 1.94 -7.04 18.91
N THR A 114 0.89 -7.31 19.68
CA THR A 114 0.98 -7.43 21.14
C THR A 114 1.92 -8.54 21.58
N ARG A 115 1.86 -9.71 20.94
CA ARG A 115 2.77 -10.83 21.24
C ARG A 115 4.21 -10.56 20.82
N ALA A 116 4.42 -9.68 19.85
CA ALA A 116 5.74 -9.22 19.40
C ALA A 116 6.29 -8.05 20.25
N GLY A 117 5.58 -7.62 21.30
CA GLY A 117 5.97 -6.49 22.14
C GLY A 117 5.66 -5.12 21.54
N ALA A 118 4.86 -5.07 20.48
CA ALA A 118 4.31 -3.85 19.91
C ALA A 118 2.91 -3.55 20.48
N SER A 119 2.40 -2.36 20.18
CA SER A 119 0.98 -2.04 20.35
C SER A 119 0.34 -1.78 18.98
N GLN A 120 -0.97 -1.50 18.96
CA GLN A 120 -1.67 -1.10 17.74
C GLN A 120 -1.11 0.20 17.12
N ALA A 121 -0.28 0.95 17.87
CA ALA A 121 0.48 2.08 17.33
C ALA A 121 1.44 1.68 16.19
N ILE A 122 1.72 0.39 16.00
CA ILE A 122 2.47 -0.11 14.84
C ILE A 122 1.81 0.29 13.51
N SER A 123 0.49 0.45 13.48
CA SER A 123 -0.27 0.77 12.26
C SER A 123 -0.35 2.28 11.95
N ASN A 124 -0.25 3.13 12.99
CA ASN A 124 -0.48 4.58 12.87
C ASN A 124 0.65 5.46 13.44
N GLY A 125 1.73 4.87 13.91
CA GLY A 125 2.88 5.58 14.47
C GLY A 125 3.68 6.37 13.42
N THR A 126 4.78 6.99 13.89
CA THR A 126 5.67 7.74 13.00
C THR A 126 6.27 6.84 11.91
N LYS A 127 6.62 7.41 10.76
CA LYS A 127 7.08 6.63 9.60
C LYS A 127 8.36 5.88 9.96
N GLU A 128 9.26 6.51 10.70
CA GLU A 128 10.50 5.91 11.20
C GLU A 128 10.23 4.64 12.02
N ARG A 129 9.22 4.69 12.91
CA ARG A 129 8.80 3.52 13.70
C ARG A 129 8.21 2.42 12.82
N THR A 130 7.29 2.76 11.92
CA THR A 130 6.69 1.76 11.01
C THR A 130 7.72 1.10 10.09
N GLN A 131 8.72 1.86 9.63
CA GLN A 131 9.82 1.37 8.81
C GLN A 131 10.77 0.46 9.61
N SER A 132 11.05 0.81 10.87
CA SER A 132 11.83 -0.04 11.77
C SER A 132 11.15 -1.39 12.02
N TRP A 133 9.84 -1.38 12.23
CA TRP A 133 9.04 -2.59 12.31
C TRP A 133 9.06 -3.38 11.01
N ALA A 134 8.87 -2.73 9.85
CA ALA A 134 8.93 -3.40 8.56
C ALA A 134 10.26 -4.11 8.30
N ARG A 135 11.40 -3.47 8.61
CA ARG A 135 12.72 -4.11 8.53
C ARG A 135 12.82 -5.34 9.40
N SER A 136 12.40 -5.22 10.66
CA SER A 136 12.46 -6.31 11.63
C SER A 136 11.58 -7.50 11.21
N ILE A 137 10.36 -7.21 10.73
CA ILE A 137 9.42 -8.21 10.24
C ILE A 137 9.96 -8.87 8.97
N ARG A 138 10.45 -8.09 8.00
CA ARG A 138 11.00 -8.60 6.74
C ARG A 138 12.20 -9.53 6.98
N ALA A 139 13.06 -9.19 7.93
CA ALA A 139 14.19 -10.03 8.31
C ALA A 139 13.74 -11.32 9.01
N ALA A 140 12.72 -11.26 9.86
CA ALA A 140 12.23 -12.41 10.62
C ALA A 140 11.38 -13.39 9.79
N TYR A 141 10.63 -12.87 8.81
CA TYR A 141 9.68 -13.65 8.01
C TYR A 141 9.83 -13.33 6.51
N PRO A 142 10.99 -13.66 5.90
CA PRO A 142 11.28 -13.34 4.51
C PRO A 142 10.37 -14.06 3.51
N GLU A 143 9.63 -15.09 3.95
CA GLU A 143 8.70 -15.84 3.12
C GLU A 143 7.34 -15.18 2.93
N LEU A 144 7.01 -14.15 3.73
CA LEU A 144 5.73 -13.45 3.64
C LEU A 144 5.73 -12.46 2.47
N ASP A 145 4.57 -12.33 1.83
CA ASP A 145 4.37 -11.39 0.72
C ASP A 145 4.31 -9.93 1.18
N GLY A 146 4.15 -9.70 2.49
CA GLY A 146 4.08 -8.36 3.07
C GLY A 146 3.19 -8.26 4.30
N LEU A 147 2.49 -7.13 4.43
CA LEU A 147 1.71 -6.75 5.61
C LEU A 147 0.26 -6.43 5.26
N TRP A 148 -0.63 -6.83 6.15
CA TRP A 148 -2.01 -6.38 6.23
C TRP A 148 -2.12 -5.39 7.38
N TYR A 149 -2.59 -4.17 7.11
CA TYR A 149 -2.67 -3.11 8.12
C TYR A 149 -3.94 -2.26 7.96
N ARG A 150 -4.21 -1.45 8.98
CA ARG A 150 -5.36 -0.53 8.98
C ARG A 150 -4.97 0.82 8.41
N SER A 151 -5.71 1.31 7.41
CA SER A 151 -5.59 2.68 6.92
C SER A 151 -5.77 3.68 8.06
N SER A 152 -4.94 4.72 8.09
CA SER A 152 -5.14 5.83 9.03
C SER A 152 -6.11 6.89 8.50
N MET A 153 -6.45 6.84 7.21
CA MET A 153 -7.24 7.87 6.53
C MET A 153 -8.69 7.47 6.26
N ASP A 154 -9.02 6.19 6.37
CA ASP A 154 -10.35 5.66 6.05
C ASP A 154 -10.86 4.75 7.16
N ALA A 155 -11.03 5.28 8.37
CA ALA A 155 -11.62 4.58 9.54
C ALA A 155 -11.05 3.18 9.85
N GLY A 156 -9.78 2.93 9.53
CA GLY A 156 -9.14 1.62 9.73
C GLY A 156 -9.48 0.57 8.67
N GLN A 157 -10.04 0.95 7.51
CA GLN A 157 -10.26 0.05 6.39
C GLN A 157 -8.95 -0.65 5.96
N PRO A 158 -9.02 -1.89 5.45
CA PRO A 158 -7.83 -2.67 5.15
C PRO A 158 -6.96 -2.08 4.03
N SER A 159 -5.66 -2.05 4.29
CA SER A 159 -4.61 -1.76 3.32
C SER A 159 -3.53 -2.84 3.35
N VAL A 160 -2.82 -2.96 2.23
CA VAL A 160 -1.83 -3.99 1.97
C VAL A 160 -0.51 -3.33 1.56
N CYS A 161 0.57 -3.74 2.20
CA CYS A 161 1.94 -3.41 1.79
C CYS A 161 2.60 -4.70 1.31
N LEU A 162 2.90 -4.80 0.02
CA LEU A 162 3.61 -5.93 -0.58
C LEU A 162 5.12 -5.70 -0.60
N TRP A 163 5.85 -6.79 -0.47
CA TRP A 163 7.30 -6.83 -0.40
C TRP A 163 7.91 -7.82 -1.39
N ASP A 164 8.79 -7.33 -2.25
CA ASP A 164 9.48 -8.13 -3.25
C ASP A 164 10.97 -8.32 -2.93
N PRO A 165 11.53 -9.53 -3.13
CA PRO A 165 10.83 -10.82 -3.25
C PRO A 165 10.09 -11.24 -1.95
N PRO A 166 8.99 -12.02 -2.01
CA PRO A 166 8.53 -12.80 -3.16
C PRO A 166 7.33 -12.20 -3.92
N ALA A 167 6.83 -11.03 -3.51
CA ALA A 167 5.52 -10.56 -3.93
C ALA A 167 5.41 -10.16 -5.42
N ALA A 168 6.49 -10.06 -6.21
CA ALA A 168 6.36 -9.86 -7.66
C ALA A 168 5.52 -10.97 -8.32
N THR A 169 5.59 -12.20 -7.82
CA THR A 169 4.81 -13.34 -8.33
C THR A 169 3.30 -13.24 -8.07
N VAL A 170 2.87 -12.29 -7.24
CA VAL A 170 1.46 -11.99 -6.95
C VAL A 170 0.79 -11.26 -8.10
N LEU A 171 1.55 -10.43 -8.83
CA LEU A 171 1.01 -9.52 -9.83
C LEU A 171 0.69 -10.27 -11.15
N PRO A 172 -0.51 -10.05 -11.74
CA PRO A 172 -0.85 -10.59 -13.05
C PRO A 172 -0.10 -9.86 -14.18
N GLU A 173 -0.11 -10.42 -15.39
CA GLU A 173 0.48 -9.77 -16.57
C GLU A 173 -0.31 -8.55 -17.03
N ALA A 174 -1.62 -8.52 -16.75
CA ALA A 174 -2.50 -7.40 -17.04
C ALA A 174 -3.48 -7.19 -15.88
N PRO A 175 -3.87 -5.93 -15.59
CA PRO A 175 -4.89 -5.65 -14.57
C PRO A 175 -6.30 -5.92 -15.11
N ASP A 176 -7.27 -6.08 -14.20
CA ASP A 176 -8.69 -6.15 -14.56
C ASP A 176 -9.22 -4.80 -15.08
N LEU A 177 -8.66 -3.71 -14.55
CA LEU A 177 -9.00 -2.34 -14.91
C LEU A 177 -7.76 -1.46 -14.74
N LEU A 178 -7.49 -0.61 -15.73
CA LEU A 178 -6.53 0.49 -15.63
C LEU A 178 -7.11 1.69 -16.38
N LEU A 179 -7.40 2.76 -15.65
CA LEU A 179 -8.02 3.98 -16.22
C LEU A 179 -7.37 5.23 -15.65
N PRO A 180 -7.22 6.31 -16.44
CA PRO A 180 -6.95 7.63 -15.91
C PRO A 180 -8.04 8.04 -14.92
N LEU A 181 -7.67 8.69 -13.82
CA LEU A 181 -8.64 9.14 -12.82
C LEU A 181 -9.58 10.21 -13.38
N GLU A 182 -9.19 10.91 -14.45
CA GLU A 182 -10.01 11.88 -15.20
C GLU A 182 -11.02 11.24 -16.17
N HIS A 183 -11.04 9.91 -16.31
CA HIS A 183 -11.99 9.23 -17.19
C HIS A 183 -13.44 9.55 -16.77
N SER A 184 -14.28 10.02 -17.69
CA SER A 184 -15.64 10.52 -17.41
C SER A 184 -16.56 9.50 -16.72
N GLY A 185 -16.36 8.20 -17.00
CA GLY A 185 -17.05 7.12 -16.28
C GLY A 185 -16.80 7.09 -14.77
N LEU A 186 -15.79 7.81 -14.26
CA LEU A 186 -15.46 7.94 -12.86
C LEU A 186 -16.06 9.20 -12.20
N ASP A 187 -16.72 10.10 -12.92
CA ASP A 187 -17.25 11.37 -12.38
C ASP A 187 -18.22 11.14 -11.22
N LEU A 188 -19.28 10.36 -11.45
CA LEU A 188 -20.27 10.03 -10.42
C LEU A 188 -19.68 9.26 -9.22
N PRO A 189 -18.93 8.15 -9.40
CA PRO A 189 -18.39 7.42 -8.26
C PRO A 189 -17.36 8.23 -7.47
N LEU A 190 -16.49 9.00 -8.13
CA LEU A 190 -15.55 9.87 -7.42
C LEU A 190 -16.27 11.00 -6.68
N GLY A 191 -17.33 11.58 -7.27
CA GLY A 191 -18.17 12.57 -6.60
C GLY A 191 -18.78 12.03 -5.30
N ARG A 192 -19.27 10.79 -5.30
CA ARG A 192 -19.80 10.14 -4.08
C ARG A 192 -18.71 9.90 -3.03
N VAL A 193 -17.58 9.31 -3.44
CA VAL A 193 -16.44 9.06 -2.55
C VAL A 193 -15.92 10.37 -1.93
N CYS A 194 -15.79 11.42 -2.72
CA CYS A 194 -15.41 12.74 -2.23
C CYS A 194 -16.45 13.29 -1.23
N GLY A 195 -17.74 13.13 -1.50
CA GLY A 195 -18.80 13.52 -0.56
C GLY A 195 -18.73 12.78 0.77
N GLU A 196 -18.48 11.48 0.76
CA GLU A 196 -18.34 10.64 1.96
C GLU A 196 -17.09 11.00 2.79
N LEU A 197 -15.98 11.33 2.11
CA LEU A 197 -14.72 11.73 2.75
C LEU A 197 -14.66 13.21 3.14
N GLY A 198 -15.61 14.03 2.66
CA GLY A 198 -15.55 15.50 2.77
C GLY A 198 -14.43 16.12 1.94
N TYR A 199 -14.03 15.49 0.82
CA TYR A 199 -12.98 15.97 -0.08
C TYR A 199 -13.58 16.78 -1.23
N THR A 200 -12.78 17.68 -1.81
CA THR A 200 -13.14 18.45 -3.00
C THR A 200 -12.69 17.70 -4.26
N LEU A 201 -13.61 17.44 -5.18
CA LEU A 201 -13.26 16.92 -6.52
C LEU A 201 -12.93 18.09 -7.45
N LEU A 202 -11.73 18.11 -8.03
CA LEU A 202 -11.40 19.09 -9.07
C LEU A 202 -11.89 18.57 -10.43
N ASN A 203 -12.66 19.42 -11.09
CA ASN A 203 -13.20 19.15 -12.41
C ASN A 203 -12.13 19.18 -13.48
#